data_AF-A0A1C9W7F4-F1
#
_entry.id   AF-A0A1C9W7F4-F1
#
_cell.length_a   1.000
_cell.length_b   1.000
_cell.length_c   1.000
_cell.angle_alpha   90.00
_cell.angle_beta   90.00
_cell.angle_gamma   90.00
#
_symmetry.space_group_name_H-M   'P 1'
#
loop_
_entity.id
_entity.type
_entity.pdbx_description
1 polymer ?
#
loop_
_entity_poly.entity_id
_entity_poly.type
_entity_poly.pdbx_seq_one_letter_code
_entity_poly.pdbx_strand_id
1 'polypeptide(L)'
;MVKKILFVVSVLLVTACSSTPYENFDSATVQGKGSMRLVSQVSQEEMVKEFVPSNSGGSAGAQFGLVGALVGSAIDASVNNSRAQDAEQMVEPFRNALLDLDVRSLVYHQLAENASRIDWVSDVNPVMEQLEAGKKPEDYVLGVDEDLVLMVDTRYSLKPGTEVVEFVAMYALYDKDAIRKAGKSKAKPIYSNTATIQSYPHNASIRRLTESEKEAERQSIEQRYPTDAELAKNTLARNQKNKKKALANLDTKTLSVVGYNPNGSVWLANDGALLREEVQAAPSLLADMVVKDLMGEYPLPELAEGEKRKHPKAPQLLEESENGMVITRRPNGTLLSKHRDAPVYTTFGNVF
;
A
#
# COMPACT_ATOMS: atom_id res chain seq x y z
N MET A 1 -56.27 -28.39 21.65
CA MET A 1 -55.54 -27.11 21.71
C MET A 1 -54.05 -27.40 21.65
N VAL A 2 -53.39 -27.13 20.52
CA VAL A 2 -51.93 -27.33 20.37
C VAL A 2 -51.34 -26.01 19.87
N LYS A 3 -50.60 -25.31 20.73
CA LYS A 3 -49.86 -24.09 20.40
C LYS A 3 -48.56 -24.48 19.68
N LYS A 4 -48.44 -24.14 18.40
CA LYS A 4 -47.18 -24.25 17.64
C LYS A 4 -46.38 -22.98 17.83
N ILE A 5 -45.20 -23.11 18.44
CA ILE A 5 -44.19 -22.04 18.55
C ILE A 5 -43.34 -22.11 17.28
N LEU A 6 -43.39 -21.05 16.47
CA LEU A 6 -42.60 -20.90 15.25
C LEU A 6 -41.23 -20.31 15.65
N PHE A 7 -40.16 -21.10 15.51
CA PHE A 7 -38.79 -20.67 15.76
C PHE A 7 -38.24 -20.03 14.47
N VAL A 8 -38.18 -18.70 14.41
CA VAL A 8 -37.59 -17.96 13.29
C VAL A 8 -36.07 -18.00 13.44
N VAL A 9 -35.43 -18.96 12.79
CA VAL A 9 -33.97 -19.03 12.66
C VAL A 9 -33.54 -17.93 11.69
N SER A 10 -33.14 -16.79 12.24
CA SER A 10 -32.53 -15.70 11.49
C SER A 10 -31.10 -16.11 11.10
N VAL A 11 -30.95 -16.63 9.88
CA VAL A 11 -29.64 -16.90 9.28
C VAL A 11 -28.97 -15.54 9.03
N LEU A 12 -28.05 -15.16 9.92
CA LEU A 12 -27.09 -14.09 9.69
C LEU A 12 -26.21 -14.52 8.52
N LEU A 13 -26.61 -14.12 7.30
CA LEU A 13 -25.78 -14.18 6.11
C LEU A 13 -24.61 -13.22 6.34
N VAL A 14 -23.54 -13.72 6.96
CA VAL A 14 -22.23 -13.08 6.94
C VAL A 14 -21.78 -13.13 5.48
N THR A 15 -22.10 -12.09 4.73
CA THR A 15 -21.53 -11.86 3.41
C THR A 15 -20.04 -11.63 3.66
N ALA A 16 -19.27 -12.71 3.59
CA ALA A 16 -17.83 -12.62 3.48
C ALA A 16 -17.56 -11.77 2.23
N CYS A 17 -17.08 -10.54 2.43
CA CYS A 17 -16.51 -9.73 1.36
C CYS A 17 -15.39 -10.55 0.74
N SER A 18 -15.68 -11.28 -0.35
CA SER A 18 -14.66 -11.98 -1.12
C SER A 18 -13.82 -10.92 -1.80
N SER A 19 -12.64 -10.63 -1.25
CA SER A 19 -11.62 -9.86 -1.96
C SER A 19 -11.34 -10.61 -3.26
N THR A 20 -11.59 -9.97 -4.40
CA THR A 20 -11.31 -10.56 -5.71
C THR A 20 -9.80 -10.88 -5.74
N PRO A 21 -9.41 -12.14 -6.02
CA PRO A 21 -8.00 -12.48 -6.08
C PRO A 21 -7.35 -11.63 -7.17
N TYR A 22 -6.20 -11.05 -6.84
CA TYR A 22 -5.43 -10.26 -7.77
C TYR A 22 -4.89 -11.15 -8.91
N GLU A 23 -4.87 -10.67 -10.15
CA GLU A 23 -4.49 -11.43 -11.35
C GLU A 23 -3.29 -10.77 -12.05
N ASN A 24 -2.52 -11.53 -12.83
CA ASN A 24 -1.48 -10.95 -13.67
C ASN A 24 -2.15 -10.11 -14.75
N PHE A 25 -1.47 -9.05 -15.20
CA PHE A 25 -1.89 -8.38 -16.42
C PHE A 25 -1.85 -9.37 -17.59
N ASP A 26 -2.95 -9.46 -18.33
CA ASP A 26 -3.09 -10.31 -19.52
C ASP A 26 -3.18 -9.43 -20.76
N SER A 27 -2.11 -9.40 -21.55
CA SER A 27 -2.03 -8.60 -22.77
C SER A 27 -3.05 -9.05 -23.83
N ALA A 28 -3.60 -10.27 -23.76
CA ALA A 28 -4.66 -10.71 -24.66
C ALA A 28 -5.95 -9.88 -24.49
N THR A 29 -6.18 -9.32 -23.30
CA THR A 29 -7.37 -8.49 -23.02
C THR A 29 -7.35 -7.13 -23.71
N VAL A 30 -6.16 -6.65 -24.10
CA VAL A 30 -5.94 -5.37 -24.77
C VAL A 30 -5.56 -5.53 -26.25
N GLN A 31 -5.50 -6.77 -26.75
CA GLN A 31 -5.10 -7.03 -28.13
C GLN A 31 -6.06 -6.34 -29.13
N GLY A 32 -5.51 -5.57 -30.05
CA GLY A 32 -6.27 -4.84 -31.07
C GLY A 32 -6.88 -3.52 -30.61
N LYS A 33 -6.59 -3.08 -29.38
CA LYS A 33 -6.93 -1.73 -28.90
C LYS A 33 -5.79 -0.79 -29.29
N GLY A 34 -6.11 0.29 -29.98
CA GLY A 34 -5.08 1.15 -30.59
C GLY A 34 -4.69 2.35 -29.74
N SER A 35 -5.60 2.80 -28.87
CA SER A 35 -5.48 4.05 -28.12
C SER A 35 -5.82 3.88 -26.63
N MET A 36 -5.09 4.59 -25.77
CA MET A 36 -5.35 4.64 -24.34
C MET A 36 -5.31 6.08 -23.81
N ARG A 37 -6.34 6.47 -23.07
CA ARG A 37 -6.29 7.67 -22.23
C ARG A 37 -5.67 7.33 -20.89
N LEU A 38 -4.57 7.99 -20.54
CA LEU A 38 -3.97 7.90 -19.21
C LEU A 38 -4.46 9.08 -18.38
N VAL A 39 -5.23 8.81 -17.33
CA VAL A 39 -5.74 9.82 -16.41
C VAL A 39 -4.90 9.80 -15.14
N SER A 40 -4.07 10.83 -14.96
CA SER A 40 -3.31 11.03 -13.73
C SER A 40 -4.08 11.93 -12.78
N GLN A 41 -4.38 11.42 -11.59
CA GLN A 41 -5.03 12.16 -10.51
C GLN A 41 -4.14 12.14 -9.28
N VAL A 42 -4.09 13.27 -8.59
CA VAL A 42 -3.56 13.33 -7.23
C VAL A 42 -4.71 13.76 -6.33
N SER A 43 -5.22 12.82 -5.53
CA SER A 43 -6.47 13.00 -4.77
C SER A 43 -6.42 14.07 -3.70
N GLN A 44 -5.23 14.54 -3.33
CA GLN A 44 -5.00 15.54 -2.31
C GLN A 44 -4.23 16.73 -2.87
N GLU A 45 -4.50 17.91 -2.33
CA GLU A 45 -3.77 19.13 -2.68
C GLU A 45 -2.42 19.20 -1.96
N GLU A 46 -2.33 18.65 -0.75
CA GLU A 46 -1.17 18.77 0.12
C GLU A 46 -0.82 17.44 0.81
N MET A 47 0.38 17.37 1.38
CA MET A 47 0.81 16.22 2.19
C MET A 47 -0.08 16.07 3.43
N VAL A 48 -0.53 14.85 3.72
CA VAL A 48 -1.31 14.54 4.94
C VAL A 48 -0.49 13.64 5.86
N LYS A 49 -0.73 13.76 7.17
CA LYS A 49 -0.15 12.83 8.16
C LYS A 49 -1.17 11.75 8.49
N GLU A 50 -0.76 10.49 8.35
CA GLU A 50 -1.57 9.36 8.77
C GLU A 50 -1.63 9.28 10.31
N PHE A 51 -2.77 8.87 10.85
CA PHE A 51 -2.91 8.56 12.27
C PHE A 51 -3.54 7.18 12.44
N VAL A 52 -3.18 6.49 13.54
CA VAL A 52 -3.78 5.20 13.87
C VAL A 52 -5.14 5.46 14.56
N PRO A 53 -6.28 5.09 13.95
CA PRO A 53 -7.59 5.28 14.57
C PRO A 53 -7.69 4.46 15.87
N SER A 54 -8.41 4.98 16.86
CA SER A 54 -8.70 4.24 18.09
C SER A 54 -9.63 3.06 17.76
N ASN A 55 -9.20 1.82 17.96
CA ASN A 55 -10.00 0.60 17.72
C ASN A 55 -11.08 0.35 18.79
N SER A 56 -11.68 1.41 19.36
CA SER A 56 -12.73 1.30 20.39
C SER A 56 -14.11 0.90 19.86
N GLY A 57 -14.35 0.93 18.53
CA GLY A 57 -15.60 0.52 17.90
C GLY A 57 -15.39 -0.40 16.69
N GLY A 58 -15.92 -1.62 16.77
CA GLY A 58 -15.91 -2.71 15.79
C GLY A 58 -15.66 -2.42 14.30
N SER A 59 -14.60 -3.06 13.77
CA SER A 59 -14.50 -3.79 12.48
C SER A 59 -15.26 -3.32 11.21
N ALA A 60 -15.60 -2.04 11.05
CA ALA A 60 -16.28 -1.54 9.85
C ALA A 60 -15.65 -0.27 9.22
N GLY A 61 -14.45 0.14 9.65
CA GLY A 61 -13.81 1.39 9.22
C GLY A 61 -12.74 1.29 8.12
N ALA A 62 -12.59 0.15 7.45
CA ALA A 62 -11.40 -0.19 6.66
C ALA A 62 -11.23 0.52 5.29
N GLN A 63 -11.88 1.65 5.01
CA GLN A 63 -11.85 2.21 3.65
C GLN A 63 -11.67 3.72 3.49
N PHE A 64 -11.38 4.49 4.54
CA PHE A 64 -11.35 5.95 4.38
C PHE A 64 -9.96 6.58 4.62
N GLY A 65 -9.25 6.86 3.52
CA GLY A 65 -8.59 8.17 3.34
C GLY A 65 -9.60 9.11 2.66
N LEU A 66 -9.61 10.43 2.84
CA LEU A 66 -8.46 11.34 2.69
C LEU A 66 -8.43 12.49 3.72
N VAL A 67 -9.55 12.88 4.31
CA VAL A 67 -9.57 13.68 5.57
C VAL A 67 -10.34 12.90 6.66
N GLY A 68 -10.79 11.70 6.28
CA GLY A 68 -11.24 10.58 7.07
C GLY A 68 -12.45 9.90 6.40
N ALA A 69 -13.11 8.92 6.99
CA ALA A 69 -13.23 8.76 8.42
C ALA A 69 -13.60 10.11 9.11
N LEU A 70 -13.90 11.17 8.34
CA LEU A 70 -14.11 12.54 8.78
C LEU A 70 -15.43 12.64 9.56
N VAL A 71 -16.26 11.59 9.52
CA VAL A 71 -17.50 11.45 10.29
C VAL A 71 -17.74 9.97 10.65
N GLY A 72 -16.70 9.27 11.15
CA GLY A 72 -16.81 7.89 11.61
C GLY A 72 -17.45 7.74 12.99
N SER A 73 -18.75 8.02 13.11
CA SER A 73 -19.65 7.75 14.25
C SER A 73 -19.44 8.58 15.56
N ALA A 74 -20.54 9.11 16.07
CA ALA A 74 -20.66 10.29 16.94
C ALA A 74 -20.09 10.19 18.39
N ILE A 75 -19.32 9.14 18.72
CA ILE A 75 -18.62 9.04 20.02
C ILE A 75 -17.10 8.89 19.84
N ASP A 76 -16.63 8.28 18.74
CA ASP A 76 -15.20 8.26 18.35
C ASP A 76 -14.78 9.53 17.58
N ALA A 77 -15.76 10.33 17.12
CA ALA A 77 -15.51 11.57 16.38
C ALA A 77 -14.70 12.62 17.19
N SER A 78 -14.87 12.72 18.52
CA SER A 78 -14.13 13.73 19.31
C SER A 78 -12.65 13.36 19.50
N VAL A 79 -12.35 12.09 19.77
CA VAL A 79 -10.97 11.62 19.93
C VAL A 79 -10.26 11.63 18.57
N ASN A 80 -10.94 11.19 17.52
CA ASN A 80 -10.40 11.24 16.17
C ASN A 80 -10.27 12.68 15.65
N ASN A 81 -11.17 13.61 16.01
CA ASN A 81 -11.04 15.02 15.64
C ASN A 81 -9.86 15.70 16.36
N SER A 82 -9.64 15.41 17.65
CA SER A 82 -8.45 15.90 18.36
C SER A 82 -7.17 15.35 17.72
N ARG A 83 -7.11 14.05 17.41
CA ARG A 83 -5.94 13.45 16.75
C ARG A 83 -5.75 13.94 15.32
N ALA A 84 -6.82 14.21 14.60
CA ALA A 84 -6.75 14.81 13.28
C ALA A 84 -6.22 16.24 13.37
N GLN A 85 -6.68 17.05 14.32
CA GLN A 85 -6.13 18.39 14.56
C GLN A 85 -4.65 18.35 14.95
N ASP A 86 -4.24 17.42 15.83
CA ASP A 86 -2.84 17.23 16.18
C ASP A 86 -2.01 16.80 14.96
N ALA A 87 -2.54 15.89 14.13
CA ALA A 87 -1.89 15.43 12.91
C ALA A 87 -1.75 16.57 11.87
N GLU A 88 -2.78 17.42 11.72
CA GLU A 88 -2.75 18.60 10.85
C GLU A 88 -1.72 19.63 11.32
N GLN A 89 -1.66 19.94 12.63
CA GLN A 89 -0.63 20.83 13.18
C GLN A 89 0.78 20.25 13.00
N MET A 90 0.94 18.93 13.08
CA MET A 90 2.22 18.28 12.87
C MET A 90 2.65 18.22 11.40
N VAL A 91 1.72 18.20 10.44
CA VAL A 91 2.05 18.13 9.00
C VAL A 91 2.29 19.50 8.38
N GLU A 92 1.78 20.58 9.00
CA GLU A 92 1.94 21.96 8.49
C GLU A 92 3.40 22.31 8.12
N PRO A 93 4.43 22.02 8.95
CA PRO A 93 5.82 22.31 8.56
C PRO A 93 6.29 21.54 7.31
N PHE A 94 5.80 20.32 7.12
CA PHE A 94 6.13 19.48 5.96
C PHE A 94 5.44 19.99 4.70
N ARG A 95 4.19 20.46 4.81
CA ARG A 95 3.50 21.15 3.72
C ARG A 95 4.23 22.41 3.32
N ASN A 96 4.63 23.22 4.30
CA ASN A 96 5.38 24.45 4.08
C ASN A 96 6.70 24.21 3.35
N ALA A 97 7.40 23.11 3.65
CA ALA A 97 8.62 22.71 2.94
C ALA A 97 8.40 22.25 1.48
N LEU A 98 7.14 22.02 1.07
CA LEU A 98 6.75 21.54 -0.25
C LEU A 98 5.89 22.54 -1.04
N LEU A 99 5.66 23.76 -0.53
CA LEU A 99 4.72 24.74 -1.13
C LEU A 99 5.01 25.11 -2.58
N ASP A 100 6.28 25.11 -2.98
CA ASP A 100 6.74 25.41 -4.34
C ASP A 100 6.86 24.15 -5.22
N LEU A 101 6.49 22.97 -4.71
CA LEU A 101 6.54 21.72 -5.45
C LEU A 101 5.16 21.31 -5.96
N ASP A 102 4.99 21.32 -7.27
CA ASP A 102 3.79 20.78 -7.91
C ASP A 102 3.89 19.26 -8.07
N VAL A 103 3.55 18.54 -6.99
CA VAL A 103 3.55 17.07 -6.96
C VAL A 103 2.61 16.48 -8.02
N ARG A 104 1.50 17.17 -8.33
CA ARG A 104 0.54 16.72 -9.34
C ARG A 104 1.18 16.71 -10.72
N SER A 105 1.88 17.77 -11.07
CA SER A 105 2.62 17.89 -12.32
C SER A 105 3.78 16.89 -12.39
N LEU A 106 4.51 16.66 -11.29
CA LEU A 106 5.57 15.64 -11.24
C LEU A 106 5.05 14.23 -11.52
N VAL A 107 3.96 13.83 -10.86
CA VAL A 107 3.31 12.52 -11.08
C VAL A 107 2.79 12.40 -12.51
N TYR A 108 2.13 13.44 -13.02
CA TYR A 108 1.63 13.47 -14.40
C TYR A 108 2.77 13.27 -15.41
N HIS A 109 3.85 14.06 -15.32
CA HIS A 109 4.94 13.99 -16.29
C HIS A 109 5.65 12.65 -16.25
N GLN A 110 5.93 12.10 -15.07
CA GLN A 110 6.59 10.80 -14.94
C GLN A 110 5.72 9.65 -15.47
N LEU A 111 4.40 9.67 -15.19
CA LEU A 111 3.48 8.69 -15.75
C LEU A 111 3.36 8.82 -17.28
N ALA A 112 3.24 10.03 -17.80
CA ALA A 112 3.16 10.28 -19.24
C ALA A 112 4.42 9.81 -19.98
N GLU A 113 5.60 10.15 -19.45
CA GLU A 113 6.89 9.73 -20.01
C GLU A 113 7.02 8.20 -20.01
N ASN A 114 6.77 7.55 -18.88
CA ASN A 114 6.93 6.10 -18.78
C ASN A 114 5.86 5.33 -19.57
N ALA A 115 4.62 5.85 -19.67
CA ALA A 115 3.55 5.16 -20.39
C ALA A 115 3.84 5.00 -21.89
N SER A 116 4.72 5.82 -22.46
CA SER A 116 5.20 5.67 -23.84
C SER A 116 6.01 4.38 -24.08
N ARG A 117 6.48 3.72 -23.00
CA ARG A 117 7.20 2.45 -23.04
C ARG A 117 6.29 1.23 -23.15
N ILE A 118 4.97 1.40 -22.96
CA ILE A 118 3.99 0.31 -23.05
C ILE A 118 3.85 -0.09 -24.53
N ASP A 119 4.27 -1.31 -24.86
CA ASP A 119 4.39 -1.79 -26.24
C ASP A 119 3.05 -2.25 -26.86
N TRP A 120 2.09 -2.64 -26.03
CA TRP A 120 0.79 -3.13 -26.48
C TRP A 120 -0.21 -2.03 -26.84
N VAL A 121 0.13 -0.76 -26.66
CA VAL A 121 -0.68 0.39 -27.05
C VAL A 121 0.08 1.33 -27.97
N SER A 122 -0.53 1.69 -29.10
CA SER A 122 0.13 2.50 -30.12
C SER A 122 0.09 4.00 -29.82
N ASP A 123 -0.97 4.45 -29.15
CA ASP A 123 -1.20 5.87 -28.87
C ASP A 123 -1.66 6.06 -27.41
N VAL A 124 -0.91 6.86 -26.66
CA VAL A 124 -1.21 7.19 -25.27
C VAL A 124 -1.51 8.68 -25.19
N ASN A 125 -2.71 9.02 -24.74
CA ASN A 125 -3.12 10.40 -24.47
C ASN A 125 -3.13 10.66 -22.96
N PRO A 126 -2.04 11.19 -22.39
CA PRO A 126 -1.96 11.49 -20.96
C PRO A 126 -2.68 12.80 -20.64
N VAL A 127 -3.58 12.76 -19.67
CA VAL A 127 -4.28 13.92 -19.14
C VAL A 127 -4.15 14.01 -17.61
N MET A 128 -4.06 15.24 -17.13
CA MET A 128 -4.06 15.56 -15.71
C MET A 128 -5.47 16.05 -15.34
N GLU A 129 -6.34 15.14 -14.90
CA GLU A 129 -7.75 15.44 -14.62
C GLU A 129 -8.14 14.91 -13.24
N GLN A 130 -9.01 15.63 -12.54
CA GLN A 130 -9.63 15.15 -11.31
C GLN A 130 -11.05 14.70 -11.64
N LEU A 131 -11.41 13.46 -11.32
CA LEU A 131 -12.80 13.04 -11.42
C LEU A 131 -13.65 13.81 -10.41
N GLU A 132 -14.77 14.36 -10.88
CA GLU A 132 -15.74 15.03 -10.03
C GLU A 132 -16.23 14.10 -8.91
N ALA A 133 -16.38 14.64 -7.70
CA ALA A 133 -16.84 13.88 -6.55
C ALA A 133 -18.20 13.21 -6.84
N GLY A 134 -18.26 11.89 -6.66
CA GLY A 134 -19.46 11.09 -6.90
C GLY A 134 -19.67 10.64 -8.35
N LYS A 135 -18.85 11.11 -9.31
CA LYS A 135 -18.85 10.59 -10.68
C LYS A 135 -18.21 9.20 -10.68
N LYS A 136 -18.91 8.24 -11.31
CA LYS A 136 -18.40 6.88 -11.40
C LYS A 136 -17.36 6.76 -12.52
N PRO A 137 -16.29 5.96 -12.35
CA PRO A 137 -15.31 5.70 -13.41
C PRO A 137 -15.96 5.30 -14.74
N GLU A 138 -16.99 4.47 -14.71
CA GLU A 138 -17.67 3.97 -15.92
C GLU A 138 -18.28 5.08 -16.79
N ASP A 139 -18.80 6.15 -16.17
CA ASP A 139 -19.39 7.27 -16.90
C ASP A 139 -18.31 8.11 -17.59
N TYR A 140 -17.15 8.25 -16.97
CA TYR A 140 -16.00 8.89 -17.57
C TYR A 140 -15.45 8.06 -18.74
N VAL A 141 -15.23 6.76 -18.53
CA VAL A 141 -14.66 5.86 -19.56
C VAL A 141 -15.52 5.84 -20.84
N LEU A 142 -16.84 5.91 -20.71
CA LEU A 142 -17.74 5.95 -21.87
C LEU A 142 -17.75 7.29 -22.61
N GLY A 143 -17.29 8.36 -21.96
CA GLY A 143 -17.30 9.73 -22.50
C GLY A 143 -16.01 10.15 -23.20
N VAL A 144 -14.94 9.38 -23.10
CA VAL A 144 -13.67 9.65 -23.79
C VAL A 144 -13.64 8.96 -25.15
N ASP A 145 -12.76 9.37 -26.07
CA ASP A 145 -12.71 8.82 -27.43
C ASP A 145 -11.91 7.52 -27.52
N GLU A 146 -10.87 7.40 -26.69
CA GLU A 146 -9.91 6.29 -26.66
C GLU A 146 -10.57 4.94 -26.33
N ASP A 147 -9.95 3.85 -26.78
CA ASP A 147 -10.46 2.49 -26.57
C ASP A 147 -10.30 2.03 -25.12
N LEU A 148 -9.18 2.42 -24.52
CA LEU A 148 -8.78 2.08 -23.17
C LEU A 148 -8.66 3.33 -22.30
N VAL A 149 -8.91 3.17 -21.01
CA VAL A 149 -8.67 4.21 -20.01
C VAL A 149 -7.91 3.64 -18.84
N LEU A 150 -6.70 4.15 -18.62
CA LEU A 150 -5.90 3.87 -17.45
C LEU A 150 -6.08 5.02 -16.46
N MET A 151 -6.78 4.76 -15.36
CA MET A 151 -6.89 5.71 -14.27
C MET A 151 -5.80 5.42 -13.24
N VAL A 152 -5.04 6.44 -12.85
CA VAL A 152 -4.02 6.36 -11.80
C VAL A 152 -4.33 7.42 -10.76
N ASP A 153 -4.78 6.99 -9.58
CA ASP A 153 -5.04 7.85 -8.43
C ASP A 153 -3.89 7.76 -7.43
N THR A 154 -3.16 8.85 -7.28
CA THR A 154 -1.98 8.93 -6.43
C THR A 154 -2.27 9.73 -5.17
N ARG A 155 -1.77 9.25 -4.04
CA ARG A 155 -1.72 9.96 -2.77
C ARG A 155 -0.32 9.84 -2.16
N TYR A 156 0.05 10.81 -1.34
CA TYR A 156 1.35 10.86 -0.67
C TYR A 156 1.23 11.32 0.79
N SER A 157 1.62 10.49 1.74
CA SER A 157 1.40 10.77 3.16
C SER A 157 2.68 10.66 3.95
N LEU A 158 2.71 11.34 5.09
CA LEU A 158 3.68 11.11 6.14
C LEU A 158 3.11 10.04 7.08
N LYS A 159 3.84 8.92 7.27
CA LYS A 159 3.39 7.84 8.16
C LYS A 159 3.30 8.33 9.62
N PRO A 160 2.56 7.64 10.51
CA PRO A 160 2.20 8.19 11.82
C PRO A 160 3.34 8.67 12.72
N GLY A 161 4.51 8.04 12.70
CA GLY A 161 5.67 8.49 13.49
C GLY A 161 6.60 9.44 12.73
N THR A 162 6.20 9.93 11.55
CA THR A 162 6.98 10.83 10.69
C THR A 162 8.29 10.26 10.16
N GLU A 163 8.47 8.93 10.23
CA GLU A 163 9.67 8.25 9.75
C GLU A 163 9.78 8.28 8.23
N VAL A 164 8.65 8.10 7.55
CA VAL A 164 8.59 7.68 6.15
C VAL A 164 7.54 8.52 5.42
N VAL A 165 7.92 8.97 4.23
CA VAL A 165 7.01 9.48 3.22
C VAL A 165 6.56 8.29 2.36
N GLU A 166 5.26 8.11 2.22
CA GLU A 166 4.65 7.02 1.46
C GLU A 166 3.88 7.57 0.28
N PHE A 167 4.18 7.11 -0.93
CA PHE A 167 3.36 7.33 -2.11
C PHE A 167 2.56 6.06 -2.39
N VAL A 168 1.28 6.20 -2.72
CA VAL A 168 0.41 5.10 -3.12
C VAL A 168 -0.30 5.49 -4.41
N ALA A 169 -0.08 4.73 -5.48
CA ALA A 169 -0.88 4.79 -6.70
C ALA A 169 -1.83 3.61 -6.74
N MET A 170 -3.13 3.90 -6.77
CA MET A 170 -4.17 2.94 -7.13
C MET A 170 -4.46 3.11 -8.61
N TYR A 171 -4.32 2.05 -9.41
CA TYR A 171 -4.54 2.14 -10.84
C TYR A 171 -5.44 1.06 -11.36
N ALA A 172 -6.23 1.42 -12.37
CA ALA A 172 -7.25 0.59 -12.96
C ALA A 172 -7.33 0.87 -14.47
N LEU A 173 -7.23 -0.20 -15.25
CA LEU A 173 -7.38 -0.18 -16.71
C LEU A 173 -8.79 -0.64 -17.07
N TYR A 174 -9.47 0.14 -17.89
CA TYR A 174 -10.82 -0.12 -18.37
C TYR A 174 -10.82 -0.29 -19.89
N ASP A 175 -11.58 -1.27 -20.38
CA ASP A 175 -11.96 -1.39 -21.79
C ASP A 175 -13.37 -0.84 -22.00
N LYS A 176 -13.46 0.22 -22.80
CA LYS A 176 -14.72 0.89 -23.15
C LYS A 176 -15.74 -0.06 -23.78
N ASP A 177 -15.29 -1.00 -24.62
CA ASP A 177 -16.19 -1.97 -25.26
C ASP A 177 -16.70 -3.02 -24.27
N ALA A 178 -15.85 -3.45 -23.33
CA ALA A 178 -16.26 -4.35 -22.26
C ALA A 178 -17.35 -3.70 -21.40
N ILE A 179 -17.20 -2.41 -21.08
CA ILE A 179 -18.22 -1.63 -20.35
C ILE A 179 -19.52 -1.52 -21.16
N ARG A 180 -19.45 -1.20 -22.46
CA ARG A 180 -20.64 -1.12 -23.33
C ARG A 180 -21.40 -2.43 -23.39
N LYS A 181 -20.70 -3.57 -23.51
CA LYS A 181 -21.29 -4.91 -23.57
C LYS A 181 -21.89 -5.35 -22.23
N ALA A 182 -21.21 -5.09 -21.11
CA ALA A 182 -21.67 -5.48 -19.78
C ALA A 182 -22.79 -4.57 -19.24
N GLY A 183 -22.84 -3.33 -19.72
CA GLY A 183 -23.67 -2.25 -19.20
C GLY A 183 -23.01 -1.54 -18.00
N LYS A 184 -23.33 -0.25 -17.82
CA LYS A 184 -22.72 0.62 -16.80
C LYS A 184 -22.73 0.03 -15.38
N SER A 185 -23.82 -0.63 -14.99
CA SER A 185 -23.97 -1.19 -13.63
C SER A 185 -23.09 -2.41 -13.33
N LYS A 186 -22.45 -2.99 -14.35
CA LYS A 186 -21.57 -4.17 -14.24
C LYS A 186 -20.14 -3.89 -14.69
N ALA A 187 -19.83 -2.64 -15.01
CA ALA A 187 -18.52 -2.31 -15.51
C ALA A 187 -17.47 -2.49 -14.41
N LYS A 188 -16.40 -3.16 -14.81
CA LYS A 188 -15.26 -3.51 -13.98
C LYS A 188 -14.01 -3.17 -14.76
N PRO A 189 -12.93 -2.79 -14.07
CA PRO A 189 -11.64 -2.73 -14.74
C PRO A 189 -11.27 -4.11 -15.27
N ILE A 190 -10.64 -4.15 -16.44
CA ILE A 190 -10.03 -5.37 -16.97
C ILE A 190 -8.76 -5.72 -16.20
N TYR A 191 -8.16 -4.72 -15.55
CA TYR A 191 -7.00 -4.89 -14.69
C TYR A 191 -6.94 -3.80 -13.62
N SER A 192 -6.53 -4.12 -12.39
CA SER A 192 -6.32 -3.13 -11.35
C SER A 192 -5.28 -3.57 -10.34
N ASN A 193 -4.47 -2.64 -9.84
CA ASN A 193 -3.47 -2.93 -8.82
C ASN A 193 -3.17 -1.69 -7.97
N THR A 194 -2.24 -1.83 -7.03
CA THR A 194 -1.71 -0.75 -6.20
C THR A 194 -0.19 -0.83 -6.17
N ALA A 195 0.46 0.29 -6.41
CA ALA A 195 1.90 0.47 -6.24
C ALA A 195 2.15 1.40 -5.05
N THR A 196 3.06 1.02 -4.17
CA THR A 196 3.44 1.78 -2.98
C THR A 196 4.94 2.02 -2.97
N ILE A 197 5.36 3.24 -2.67
CA ILE A 197 6.76 3.61 -2.43
C ILE A 197 6.86 4.10 -1.00
N GLN A 198 7.85 3.61 -0.26
CA GLN A 198 8.21 4.09 1.06
C GLN A 198 9.64 4.63 1.00
N SER A 199 9.81 5.89 1.38
CA SER A 199 11.13 6.50 1.54
C SER A 199 11.97 5.74 2.58
N TYR A 200 13.28 6.02 2.61
CA TYR A 200 14.10 5.55 3.72
C TYR A 200 13.62 6.16 5.06
N PRO A 201 13.62 5.41 6.17
CA PRO A 201 13.23 5.94 7.47
C PRO A 201 14.33 6.83 8.05
N HIS A 202 14.28 8.15 7.78
CA HIS A 202 15.35 9.08 8.14
C HIS A 202 15.36 9.53 9.60
N ASN A 203 14.32 9.24 10.38
CA ASN A 203 14.26 9.64 11.78
C ASN A 203 14.95 8.65 12.75
N ALA A 204 15.58 7.59 12.21
CA ALA A 204 16.27 6.52 12.93
C ALA A 204 15.45 5.88 14.07
N SER A 205 14.13 6.06 14.15
CA SER A 205 13.37 5.61 15.32
C SER A 205 13.43 4.10 15.51
N ILE A 206 13.63 3.37 14.41
CA ILE A 206 13.78 1.94 14.34
C ILE A 206 14.71 1.52 13.20
N ARG A 207 15.63 0.59 13.48
CA ARG A 207 16.41 -0.14 12.46
C ARG A 207 16.29 -1.64 12.64
N ARG A 208 16.50 -2.41 11.58
CA ARG A 208 16.67 -3.87 11.69
C ARG A 208 17.98 -4.20 12.41
N LEU A 209 18.02 -5.39 13.03
CA LEU A 209 19.28 -5.92 13.55
C LEU A 209 20.22 -6.18 12.37
N THR A 210 21.47 -5.76 12.53
CA THR A 210 22.57 -6.17 11.63
C THR A 210 22.78 -7.68 11.73
N GLU A 211 23.43 -8.31 10.76
CA GLU A 211 23.70 -9.76 10.80
C GLU A 211 24.47 -10.19 12.06
N SER A 212 25.42 -9.36 12.52
CA SER A 212 26.14 -9.61 13.77
C SER A 212 25.22 -9.56 14.99
N GLU A 213 24.28 -8.61 15.05
CA GLU A 213 23.31 -8.52 16.14
C GLU A 213 22.25 -9.62 16.08
N LYS A 214 21.83 -10.02 14.86
CA LYS A 214 20.94 -11.17 14.67
C LYS A 214 21.58 -12.43 15.22
N GLU A 215 22.88 -12.64 14.99
CA GLU A 215 23.58 -13.81 15.50
C GLU A 215 23.71 -13.78 17.03
N ALA A 216 24.04 -12.63 17.61
CA ALA A 216 24.05 -12.46 19.07
C ALA A 216 22.67 -12.70 19.70
N GLU A 217 21.60 -12.19 19.08
CA GLU A 217 20.24 -12.42 19.53
C GLU A 217 19.80 -13.88 19.32
N ARG A 218 20.23 -14.53 18.23
CA ARG A 218 20.01 -15.97 17.99
C ARG A 218 20.56 -16.77 19.15
N GLN A 219 21.81 -16.54 19.54
CA GLN A 219 22.45 -17.20 20.68
C GLN A 219 21.71 -16.93 21.99
N SER A 220 21.27 -15.68 22.23
CA SER A 220 20.45 -15.34 23.40
C SER A 220 19.11 -16.09 23.42
N ILE A 221 18.45 -16.25 22.27
CA ILE A 221 17.21 -17.02 22.13
C ILE A 221 17.45 -18.50 22.45
N GLU A 222 18.58 -19.07 21.99
CA GLU A 222 18.92 -20.47 22.29
C GLU A 222 19.15 -20.69 23.79
N GLN A 223 19.84 -19.77 24.45
CA GLN A 223 20.06 -19.81 25.90
C GLN A 223 18.76 -19.61 26.69
N ARG A 224 17.86 -18.74 26.21
CA ARG A 224 16.57 -18.44 26.89
C ARG A 224 15.55 -19.58 26.75
N TYR A 225 15.62 -20.35 25.67
CA TYR A 225 14.71 -21.46 25.37
C TYR A 225 15.49 -22.76 25.10
N PRO A 226 16.14 -23.35 26.11
CA PRO A 226 16.89 -24.59 25.95
C PRO A 226 15.96 -25.74 25.53
N THR A 227 16.44 -26.56 24.59
CA THR A 227 15.68 -27.69 23.99
C THR A 227 16.40 -29.03 24.14
N ASP A 228 17.60 -29.01 24.71
CA ASP A 228 18.57 -30.08 24.90
C ASP A 228 18.70 -30.52 26.37
N ALA A 229 18.20 -29.72 27.31
CA ALA A 229 18.22 -30.03 28.73
C ALA A 229 17.18 -31.11 29.12
N GLU A 230 17.43 -31.82 30.24
CA GLU A 230 16.50 -32.77 30.90
C GLU A 230 15.27 -32.07 31.48
N LEU A 231 14.51 -31.40 30.62
CA LEU A 231 13.32 -30.66 30.97
C LEU A 231 12.10 -31.58 30.92
N ALA A 232 11.12 -31.31 31.78
CA ALA A 232 9.81 -31.94 31.68
C ALA A 232 9.23 -31.74 30.26
N LYS A 233 8.58 -32.78 29.71
CA LYS A 233 8.04 -32.81 28.33
C LYS A 233 7.23 -31.57 27.94
N ASN A 234 6.43 -31.05 28.87
CA ASN A 234 5.62 -29.85 28.65
C ASN A 234 6.47 -28.58 28.48
N THR A 235 7.54 -28.46 29.26
CA THR A 235 8.48 -27.34 29.18
C THR A 235 9.27 -27.39 27.87
N LEU A 236 9.73 -28.58 27.47
CA LEU A 236 10.44 -28.78 26.22
C LEU A 236 9.59 -28.38 24.99
N ALA A 237 8.33 -28.84 24.94
CA ALA A 237 7.40 -28.45 23.87
C ALA A 237 7.12 -26.93 23.86
N ARG A 238 6.97 -26.32 25.03
CA ARG A 238 6.79 -24.85 25.15
C ARG A 238 8.04 -24.09 24.68
N ASN A 239 9.23 -24.54 25.06
CA ASN A 239 10.49 -23.92 24.65
C ASN A 239 10.71 -24.05 23.14
N GLN A 240 10.46 -25.22 22.55
CA GLN A 240 10.52 -25.40 21.10
C GLN A 240 9.58 -24.44 20.35
N LYS A 241 8.33 -24.30 20.82
CA LYS A 241 7.37 -23.36 20.24
C LYS A 241 7.84 -21.91 20.36
N ASN A 242 8.31 -21.50 21.54
CA ASN A 242 8.77 -20.14 21.79
C ASN A 242 10.06 -19.81 21.02
N LYS A 243 11.03 -20.74 20.99
CA LYS A 243 12.27 -20.64 20.20
C LYS A 243 11.93 -20.46 18.72
N LYS A 244 11.08 -21.33 18.15
CA LYS A 244 10.65 -21.21 16.76
C LYS A 244 9.98 -19.86 16.48
N LYS A 245 9.10 -19.39 17.36
CA LYS A 245 8.44 -18.08 17.22
C LYS A 245 9.45 -16.92 17.31
N ALA A 246 10.37 -16.97 18.26
CA ALA A 246 11.38 -15.93 18.45
C ALA A 246 12.36 -15.86 17.27
N LEU A 247 12.81 -17.01 16.75
CA LEU A 247 13.65 -17.08 15.57
C LEU A 247 12.93 -16.59 14.31
N ALA A 248 11.64 -16.92 14.14
CA ALA A 248 10.85 -16.41 13.02
C ALA A 248 10.65 -14.88 13.08
N ASN A 249 10.65 -14.31 14.29
CA ASN A 249 10.54 -12.86 14.49
C ASN A 249 11.89 -12.15 14.40
N LEU A 250 13.02 -12.88 14.32
CA LEU A 250 14.35 -12.28 14.34
C LEU A 250 14.60 -11.41 13.11
N ASP A 251 14.15 -11.89 11.95
CA ASP A 251 14.30 -11.19 10.66
C ASP A 251 13.44 -9.93 10.56
N THR A 252 12.43 -9.82 11.42
CA THR A 252 11.49 -8.68 11.49
C THR A 252 11.69 -7.83 12.74
N LYS A 253 12.59 -8.23 13.64
CA LYS A 253 12.87 -7.50 14.88
C LYS A 253 13.54 -6.17 14.55
N THR A 254 12.99 -5.11 15.10
CA THR A 254 13.56 -3.77 15.03
C THR A 254 14.07 -3.32 16.40
N LEU A 255 15.13 -2.52 16.40
CA LEU A 255 15.67 -1.84 17.58
C LEU A 255 15.38 -0.36 17.46
N SER A 256 14.94 0.25 18.57
CA SER A 256 14.84 1.71 18.62
C SER A 256 16.23 2.32 18.71
N VAL A 257 16.57 3.26 17.83
CA VAL A 257 17.84 3.98 17.93
C VAL A 257 17.65 5.17 18.87
N VAL A 258 18.57 5.31 19.82
CA VAL A 258 18.60 6.44 20.77
C VAL A 258 18.80 7.73 19.96
N GLY A 259 17.93 8.73 20.16
CA GLY A 259 17.86 9.95 19.33
C GLY A 259 16.53 10.14 18.58
N TYR A 260 15.48 9.40 19.00
CA TYR A 260 14.12 9.47 18.46
C TYR A 260 13.68 10.90 18.15
N ASN A 261 13.33 11.13 16.88
CA ASN A 261 12.80 12.39 16.38
C ASN A 261 11.32 12.22 16.01
N PRO A 262 10.41 12.25 17.00
CA PRO A 262 8.96 12.09 16.77
C PRO A 262 8.36 13.16 15.86
N ASN A 263 9.06 14.30 15.76
CA ASN A 263 8.58 15.48 15.06
C ASN A 263 9.11 15.54 13.61
N GLY A 264 9.91 14.56 13.19
CA GLY A 264 10.48 14.50 11.85
C GLY A 264 11.40 15.68 11.51
N SER A 265 12.09 16.29 12.48
CA SER A 265 12.97 17.43 12.21
C SER A 265 14.13 17.14 11.25
N VAL A 266 14.48 15.85 11.00
CA VAL A 266 15.43 15.48 9.92
C VAL A 266 14.85 15.82 8.56
N TRP A 267 13.56 15.54 8.34
CA TRP A 267 12.86 15.87 7.10
C TRP A 267 12.79 17.37 6.87
N LEU A 268 12.71 18.17 7.94
CA LEU A 268 12.58 19.61 7.90
C LEU A 268 13.94 20.34 7.97
N ALA A 269 15.04 19.61 8.14
CA ALA A 269 16.37 20.18 8.15
C ALA A 269 16.72 20.75 6.76
N ASN A 270 17.55 21.80 6.73
CA ASN A 270 17.99 22.47 5.49
C ASN A 270 16.79 22.83 4.59
N ASP A 271 15.79 23.50 5.15
CA ASP A 271 14.55 23.90 4.47
C ASP A 271 13.81 22.75 3.77
N GLY A 272 13.89 21.56 4.37
CA GLY A 272 13.22 20.38 3.85
C GLY A 272 13.90 19.72 2.66
N ALA A 273 15.17 20.00 2.38
CA ALA A 273 15.88 19.49 1.20
C ALA A 273 15.71 17.98 0.98
N LEU A 274 15.83 17.19 2.05
CA LEU A 274 15.67 15.73 2.00
C LEU A 274 14.23 15.31 1.69
N LEU A 275 13.24 15.96 2.32
CA LEU A 275 11.83 15.73 2.04
C LEU A 275 11.50 15.99 0.57
N ARG A 276 12.04 17.09 0.05
CA ARG A 276 11.85 17.50 -1.35
C ARG A 276 12.47 16.50 -2.31
N GLU A 277 13.69 16.04 -2.04
CA GLU A 277 14.39 15.04 -2.84
C GLU A 277 13.56 13.74 -2.95
N GLU A 278 13.08 13.22 -1.82
CA GLU A 278 12.26 12.00 -1.78
C GLU A 278 10.90 12.19 -2.50
N VAL A 279 10.24 13.33 -2.29
CA VAL A 279 8.95 13.66 -2.95
C VAL A 279 9.14 13.88 -4.46
N GLN A 280 10.30 14.38 -4.90
CA GLN A 280 10.65 14.54 -6.31
C GLN A 280 11.01 13.22 -7.00
N ALA A 281 11.67 12.30 -6.29
CA ALA A 281 12.11 11.02 -6.82
C ALA A 281 10.97 9.98 -6.90
N ALA A 282 10.06 9.98 -5.93
CA ALA A 282 9.00 8.97 -5.83
C ALA A 282 8.10 8.86 -7.09
N PRO A 283 7.65 9.96 -7.73
CA PRO A 283 6.86 9.89 -8.96
C PRO A 283 7.48 9.05 -10.10
N SER A 284 8.80 9.13 -10.27
CA SER A 284 9.51 8.38 -11.33
C SER A 284 9.49 6.88 -11.06
N LEU A 285 9.85 6.48 -9.84
CA LEU A 285 9.77 5.08 -9.38
C LEU A 285 8.33 4.55 -9.46
N LEU A 286 7.33 5.39 -9.17
CA LEU A 286 5.93 4.99 -9.15
C LEU A 286 5.46 4.68 -10.57
N ALA A 287 5.80 5.57 -11.51
CA ALA A 287 5.48 5.41 -12.91
C ALA A 287 6.16 4.17 -13.52
N ASP A 288 7.44 3.95 -13.23
CA ASP A 288 8.16 2.75 -13.67
C ASP A 288 7.51 1.47 -13.13
N MET A 289 7.13 1.45 -11.85
CA MET A 289 6.43 0.31 -11.25
C MET A 289 5.09 0.01 -11.93
N VAL A 290 4.28 1.04 -12.20
CA VAL A 290 2.98 0.90 -12.87
C VAL A 290 3.16 0.37 -14.29
N VAL A 291 4.12 0.91 -15.03
CA VAL A 291 4.36 0.54 -16.43
C VAL A 291 4.92 -0.87 -16.55
N LYS A 292 5.94 -1.23 -15.77
CA LYS A 292 6.48 -2.60 -15.74
C LYS A 292 5.43 -3.64 -15.36
N ASP A 293 4.53 -3.29 -14.45
CA ASP A 293 3.40 -4.14 -14.11
C ASP A 293 2.43 -4.36 -15.29
N LEU A 294 2.10 -3.28 -16.00
CA LEU A 294 1.26 -3.32 -17.21
C LEU A 294 1.98 -3.96 -18.41
N MET A 295 3.30 -4.06 -18.40
CA MET A 295 4.07 -4.81 -19.39
C MET A 295 4.23 -6.29 -19.01
N GLY A 296 3.74 -6.70 -17.83
CA GLY A 296 3.87 -8.06 -17.32
C GLY A 296 5.26 -8.41 -16.79
N GLU A 297 6.16 -7.44 -16.62
CA GLU A 297 7.51 -7.63 -16.08
C GLU A 297 7.51 -7.97 -14.58
N TYR A 298 6.41 -7.65 -13.89
CA TYR A 298 6.18 -7.99 -12.48
C TYR A 298 5.11 -9.07 -12.30
N PRO A 299 5.34 -10.30 -12.79
CA PRO A 299 4.37 -11.36 -12.67
C PRO A 299 4.22 -11.81 -11.21
N LEU A 300 3.04 -12.32 -10.90
CA LEU A 300 2.78 -13.09 -9.70
C LEU A 300 3.61 -14.37 -9.71
N PRO A 301 3.97 -14.90 -8.53
CA PRO A 301 4.69 -16.16 -8.44
C PRO A 301 3.89 -17.26 -9.13
N GLU A 302 4.55 -18.06 -9.95
CA GLU A 302 3.95 -19.27 -10.50
C GLU A 302 3.42 -20.15 -9.37
N LEU A 303 2.23 -20.70 -9.60
CA LEU A 303 1.65 -21.70 -8.71
C LEU A 303 2.07 -23.06 -9.24
N ALA A 304 2.42 -23.97 -8.33
CA ALA A 304 2.58 -25.36 -8.73
C ALA A 304 1.26 -25.87 -9.31
N GLU A 305 1.34 -26.76 -10.29
CA GLU A 305 0.16 -27.32 -10.96
C GLU A 305 -0.83 -27.90 -9.92
N GLY A 306 -2.07 -27.43 -9.95
CA GLY A 306 -3.11 -27.83 -8.99
C GLY A 306 -3.15 -27.06 -7.66
N GLU A 307 -2.19 -26.16 -7.39
CA GLU A 307 -2.27 -25.28 -6.23
C GLU A 307 -3.26 -24.13 -6.48
N LYS A 308 -4.33 -24.09 -5.69
CA LYS A 308 -5.13 -22.87 -5.53
C LYS A 308 -4.31 -21.88 -4.70
N ARG A 309 -4.38 -20.58 -5.03
CA ARG A 309 -3.78 -19.50 -4.21
C ARG A 309 -4.35 -19.52 -2.80
N LYS A 310 -3.71 -20.26 -1.89
CA LYS A 310 -4.08 -20.34 -0.48
C LYS A 310 -3.11 -19.46 0.30
N HIS A 311 -3.60 -18.30 0.77
CA HIS A 311 -2.96 -17.45 1.78
C HIS A 311 -1.56 -16.92 1.39
N PRO A 312 -1.06 -15.88 2.10
CA PRO A 312 0.03 -15.09 1.56
C PRO A 312 1.36 -15.88 1.56
N LYS A 313 1.91 -16.15 0.37
CA LYS A 313 3.35 -16.49 0.20
C LYS A 313 4.19 -15.35 0.76
N ALA A 314 5.48 -15.55 1.04
CA ALA A 314 6.37 -14.44 1.39
C ALA A 314 6.39 -13.40 0.24
N PRO A 315 6.64 -12.11 0.50
CA PRO A 315 6.84 -11.13 -0.56
C PRO A 315 7.88 -11.63 -1.56
N GLN A 316 7.58 -11.53 -2.86
CA GLN A 316 8.50 -11.88 -3.93
C GLN A 316 9.38 -10.67 -4.24
N LEU A 317 10.70 -10.83 -4.21
CA LEU A 317 11.63 -9.83 -4.72
C LEU A 317 11.52 -9.79 -6.25
N LEU A 318 11.29 -8.60 -6.79
CA LEU A 318 11.19 -8.35 -8.23
C LEU A 318 12.45 -7.64 -8.74
N GLU A 319 12.88 -6.61 -8.04
CA GLU A 319 14.09 -5.84 -8.37
C GLU A 319 14.84 -5.42 -7.11
N GLU A 320 16.16 -5.29 -7.25
CA GLU A 320 17.06 -4.70 -6.27
C GLU A 320 17.99 -3.74 -7.00
N SER A 321 18.09 -2.52 -6.49
CA SER A 321 18.91 -1.45 -7.05
C SER A 321 20.20 -1.28 -6.25
N GLU A 322 21.20 -0.62 -6.84
CA GLU A 322 22.51 -0.43 -6.23
C GLU A 322 22.48 0.37 -4.91
N ASN A 323 21.49 1.26 -4.75
CA ASN A 323 21.30 2.06 -3.53
C ASN A 323 20.53 1.30 -2.43
N GLY A 324 20.27 0.01 -2.60
CA GLY A 324 19.57 -0.82 -1.62
C GLY A 324 18.04 -0.71 -1.64
N MET A 325 17.45 0.00 -2.62
CA MET A 325 16.00 -0.05 -2.83
C MET A 325 15.61 -1.37 -3.47
N VAL A 326 14.54 -1.98 -2.95
CA VAL A 326 13.96 -3.22 -3.45
C VAL A 326 12.51 -3.01 -3.85
N ILE A 327 12.12 -3.61 -4.96
CA ILE A 327 10.73 -3.71 -5.39
C ILE A 327 10.26 -5.13 -5.10
N THR A 328 9.16 -5.24 -4.36
CA THR A 328 8.58 -6.53 -3.98
C THR A 328 7.12 -6.62 -4.37
N ARG A 329 6.69 -7.80 -4.79
CA ARG A 329 5.26 -8.13 -4.94
C ARG A 329 4.76 -8.72 -3.64
N ARG A 330 3.82 -7.99 -3.01
CA ARG A 330 3.17 -8.42 -1.79
C ARG A 330 2.18 -9.54 -2.10
N PRO A 331 1.77 -10.31 -1.10
CA PRO A 331 0.98 -11.51 -1.35
C PRO A 331 -0.47 -11.24 -1.77
N ASN A 332 -0.94 -10.01 -1.53
CA ASN A 332 -2.19 -9.46 -2.03
C ASN A 332 -2.06 -8.88 -3.46
N GLY A 333 -0.90 -9.01 -4.11
CA GLY A 333 -0.63 -8.51 -5.47
C GLY A 333 0.00 -7.13 -5.55
N THR A 334 -0.12 -6.33 -4.49
CA THR A 334 0.35 -4.94 -4.50
C THR A 334 1.86 -4.87 -4.61
N LEU A 335 2.36 -3.88 -5.33
CA LEU A 335 3.78 -3.61 -5.46
C LEU A 335 4.25 -2.70 -4.32
N LEU A 336 5.42 -2.98 -3.77
CA LEU A 336 6.05 -2.18 -2.73
C LEU A 336 7.51 -1.94 -3.08
N SER A 337 7.88 -0.68 -3.28
CA SER A 337 9.26 -0.21 -3.31
C SER A 337 9.65 0.37 -1.95
N LYS A 338 10.78 -0.07 -1.41
CA LYS A 338 11.36 0.47 -0.16
C LYS A 338 12.83 0.12 -0.05
N HIS A 339 13.55 0.73 0.88
CA HIS A 339 14.91 0.30 1.20
C HIS A 339 14.89 -1.09 1.84
N ARG A 340 15.83 -1.97 1.46
CA ARG A 340 15.93 -3.37 1.90
C ARG A 340 15.94 -3.50 3.42
N ASP A 341 16.68 -2.62 4.08
CA ASP A 341 16.83 -2.60 5.54
C ASP A 341 15.73 -1.81 6.27
N ALA A 342 14.89 -1.07 5.54
CA ALA A 342 13.79 -0.35 6.15
C ALA A 342 12.72 -1.35 6.65
N PRO A 343 12.12 -1.11 7.82
CA PRO A 343 10.94 -1.86 8.23
C PRO A 343 9.80 -1.66 7.23
N VAL A 344 8.89 -2.64 7.11
CA VAL A 344 7.66 -2.39 6.36
C VAL A 344 6.71 -1.61 7.25
N TYR A 345 6.33 -0.41 6.84
CA TYR A 345 5.23 0.32 7.47
C TYR A 345 3.92 -0.12 6.83
N THR A 346 2.92 -0.41 7.65
CA THR A 346 1.57 -0.71 7.16
C THR A 346 0.61 0.41 7.53
N THR A 347 -0.55 0.46 6.89
CA THR A 347 -1.64 1.40 7.18
C THR A 347 -2.09 1.42 8.65
N PHE A 348 -1.74 0.40 9.44
CA PHE A 348 -2.06 0.34 10.88
C PHE A 348 -0.89 0.75 11.80
N GLY A 349 0.19 1.30 11.25
CA GLY A 349 1.38 1.68 12.04
C GLY A 349 2.15 0.49 12.61
N ASN A 350 1.78 -0.75 12.26
CA ASN A 350 2.52 -1.94 12.65
C ASN A 350 3.75 -2.11 11.75
N VAL A 351 4.89 -2.26 12.40
CA VAL A 351 6.19 -2.57 11.79
C VAL A 351 6.29 -4.09 11.61
N PHE A 352 6.46 -4.55 10.37
CA PHE A 352 6.68 -5.96 10.03
C PHE A 352 8.07 -6.23 9.43
#